data_AF-A0AA87ZKP5-F1
#
_entry.id   AF-A0AA87ZKP5-F1
#
_cell.length_a   1.000
_cell.length_b   1.000
_cell.length_c   1.000
_cell.angle_alpha   90.00
_cell.angle_beta   90.00
_cell.angle_gamma   90.00
#
_symmetry.space_group_name_H-M   'P 1'
#
loop_
_entity.id
_entity.type
_entity.pdbx_description
1 polymer ?
#
loop_
_entity_poly.entity_id
_entity_poly.type
_entity_poly.pdbx_seq_one_letter_code
_entity_poly.pdbx_strand_id
1 'polypeptide(L)'
;MAPALEILVRGPDRFSIWNGPPFGDGHPVVKLETSPCLSAKFSEDGTRLMVVKSDSVISIYDCSSYKEIRSFQVPNFTAATLSPRGTYLQTFQKSSTPQEKNVTLWKIETGDPVYQLFQKNMAKTTWPSIRFSSNEEVACRLATNEIQFFDAGDFSKGIVSRTRVPGVAAVELSKAPASHVAVFVPESKGVPASVQIFTCRKDPQSQPVSRKSFFRSSSVQLSWNQGSTGLLVVVQSDVDKTNQSYYGESKLNYLTTDGSYEGLVPLRKEGPVHDVQWSYSGSEFAVVYG
;
A
#
# COMPACT_ATOMS: atom_id res chain seq x y z
N MET A 1 6.00 10.18 25.55
CA MET A 1 7.29 10.72 25.08
C MET A 1 7.40 10.35 23.61
N ALA A 2 7.69 11.28 22.70
CA ALA A 2 7.87 10.93 21.29
C ALA A 2 9.08 9.98 21.15
N PRO A 3 9.03 8.96 20.27
CA PRO A 3 10.18 8.08 20.06
C PRO A 3 11.37 8.90 19.54
N ALA A 4 12.58 8.54 19.94
CA ALA A 4 13.79 9.16 19.42
C ALA A 4 13.87 8.91 17.91
N LEU A 5 14.22 9.94 17.13
CA LEU A 5 14.43 9.79 15.69
C LEU A 5 15.60 8.84 15.45
N GLU A 6 15.51 8.03 14.41
CA GLU A 6 16.55 7.09 13.99
C GLU A 6 16.75 7.18 12.48
N ILE A 7 17.99 6.99 12.05
CA ILE A 7 18.38 7.17 10.66
C ILE A 7 18.91 5.86 10.12
N LEU A 8 18.24 5.31 9.12
CA LEU A 8 18.77 4.21 8.32
C LEU A 8 19.73 4.78 7.28
N VAL A 9 21.02 4.46 7.44
CA VAL A 9 22.07 4.86 6.52
C VAL A 9 22.46 3.68 5.67
N ARG A 10 22.32 3.84 4.35
CA ARG A 10 22.69 2.83 3.36
C ARG A 10 23.95 3.25 2.62
N GLY A 11 24.99 2.42 2.70
CA GLY A 11 26.13 2.44 1.79
C GLY A 11 25.93 1.50 0.59
N PRO A 12 26.92 1.34 -0.29
CA PRO A 12 26.82 0.50 -1.49
C PRO A 12 26.30 -0.92 -1.21
N ASP A 13 26.90 -1.59 -0.21
CA ASP A 13 26.58 -2.99 0.12
C ASP A 13 26.12 -3.19 1.56
N ARG A 14 26.02 -2.13 2.36
CA ARG A 14 25.79 -2.23 3.81
C ARG A 14 24.73 -1.26 4.27
N PHE A 15 24.07 -1.58 5.37
CA PHE A 15 23.24 -0.62 6.10
C PHE A 15 23.76 -0.46 7.53
N SER A 16 23.42 0.66 8.15
CA SER A 16 23.61 0.91 9.59
C SER A 16 22.45 1.74 10.11
N ILE A 17 22.13 1.61 11.39
CA ILE A 17 21.15 2.48 12.06
C ILE A 17 21.90 3.44 12.95
N TRP A 18 21.63 4.74 12.82
CA TRP A 18 22.20 5.80 13.64
C TRP A 18 21.11 6.42 14.51
N ASN A 19 21.48 7.02 15.65
CA ASN A 19 20.57 7.93 16.34
C ASN A 19 20.30 9.18 15.48
N GLY A 20 19.11 9.74 15.63
CA GLY A 20 18.75 11.04 15.08
C GLY A 20 19.16 12.19 15.99
N PRO A 21 19.12 13.43 15.49
CA PRO A 21 19.38 14.62 16.27
C PRO A 21 18.38 14.79 17.45
N PRO A 22 18.79 15.48 18.53
CA PRO A 22 20.11 16.12 18.71
C PRO A 22 21.21 15.10 19.03
N PHE A 23 22.41 15.34 18.49
CA PHE A 23 23.59 14.51 18.75
C PHE A 23 24.32 15.04 19.99
N GLY A 24 24.44 14.22 21.04
CA GLY A 24 25.13 14.61 22.28
C GLY A 24 26.57 15.07 22.03
N ASP A 25 27.35 14.25 21.31
CA ASP A 25 28.77 14.51 21.01
C ASP A 25 28.98 15.17 19.64
N GLY A 26 27.95 15.82 19.08
CA GLY A 26 28.01 16.49 17.78
C GLY A 26 28.07 15.58 16.55
N HIS A 27 28.05 14.25 16.73
CA HIS A 27 28.02 13.27 15.65
C HIS A 27 27.04 12.12 15.94
N PRO A 28 26.49 11.48 14.89
CA PRO A 28 25.64 10.32 15.05
C PRO A 28 26.41 9.10 15.58
N VAL A 29 25.76 8.35 16.46
CA VAL A 29 26.21 7.09 17.06
C VAL A 29 25.53 5.93 16.33
N VAL A 30 26.32 4.93 15.95
CA VAL A 30 25.83 3.69 15.33
C VAL A 30 25.15 2.82 16.39
N LYS A 31 23.86 2.55 16.20
CA LYS A 31 23.03 1.68 17.05
C LYS A 31 23.01 0.22 16.58
N LEU A 32 23.17 -0.01 15.28
CA LEU A 32 23.26 -1.35 14.70
C LEU A 32 24.43 -1.40 13.70
N GLU A 33 25.37 -2.31 13.96
CA GLU A 33 26.57 -2.49 13.15
C GLU A 33 26.28 -2.96 11.73
N THR A 34 27.22 -2.66 10.83
CA THR A 34 27.05 -2.84 9.39
C THR A 34 26.94 -4.31 8.98
N SER A 35 25.85 -4.67 8.30
CA SER A 35 25.68 -5.99 7.67
C SER A 35 25.46 -5.86 6.16
N PRO A 36 26.02 -6.77 5.34
CA PRO A 36 25.74 -6.81 3.91
C PRO A 36 24.24 -6.94 3.60
N CYS A 37 23.70 -6.05 2.77
CA CYS A 37 22.29 -6.11 2.40
C CYS A 37 22.03 -5.55 1.00
N LEU A 38 21.03 -6.11 0.32
CA LEU A 38 20.51 -5.62 -0.95
C LEU A 38 19.44 -4.54 -0.76
N SER A 39 18.71 -4.57 0.36
CA SER A 39 17.66 -3.61 0.68
C SER A 39 17.29 -3.67 2.16
N ALA A 40 16.82 -2.53 2.69
CA ALA A 40 16.28 -2.44 4.04
C ALA A 40 15.05 -1.52 4.04
N LYS A 41 14.00 -1.90 4.77
CA LYS A 41 12.74 -1.13 4.90
C LYS A 41 12.14 -1.30 6.28
N PHE A 42 11.69 -0.19 6.87
CA PHE A 42 10.90 -0.23 8.12
C PHE A 42 9.45 -0.64 7.85
N SER A 43 8.79 -1.19 8.87
CA SER A 43 7.32 -1.19 8.96
C SER A 43 6.81 0.25 9.07
N GLU A 44 5.53 0.46 8.74
CA GLU A 44 4.93 1.81 8.75
C GLU A 44 4.89 2.43 10.16
N ASP A 45 4.77 1.61 11.21
CA ASP A 45 4.89 2.04 12.61
C ASP A 45 6.34 2.18 13.12
N GLY A 46 7.33 1.82 12.30
CA GLY A 46 8.74 1.88 12.65
C GLY A 46 9.22 0.82 13.64
N THR A 47 8.36 -0.10 14.11
CA THR A 47 8.70 -1.08 15.15
C THR A 47 9.56 -2.23 14.64
N ARG A 48 9.57 -2.46 13.32
CA ARG A 48 10.31 -3.54 12.65
C ARG A 48 11.17 -3.00 11.52
N LEU A 49 12.32 -3.62 11.33
CA LEU A 49 13.19 -3.40 10.17
C LEU A 49 13.34 -4.71 9.39
N MET A 50 12.91 -4.74 8.13
CA MET A 50 13.18 -5.82 7.21
C MET A 50 14.49 -5.55 6.48
N VAL A 51 15.38 -6.54 6.44
CA VAL A 51 16.67 -6.51 5.74
C VAL A 51 16.74 -7.69 4.80
N VAL A 52 16.98 -7.41 3.53
CA VAL A 52 17.24 -8.42 2.49
C VAL A 52 18.75 -8.62 2.35
N LYS A 53 19.22 -9.83 2.60
CA LYS A 53 20.63 -10.24 2.48
C LYS A 53 20.89 -10.87 1.09
N SER A 54 22.17 -11.00 0.73
CA SER A 54 22.62 -11.49 -0.58
C SER A 54 22.21 -12.94 -0.91
N ASP A 55 21.82 -13.72 0.09
CA ASP A 55 21.64 -15.18 -0.01
C ASP A 55 20.16 -15.58 -0.02
N SER A 56 19.28 -14.69 -0.50
CA SER A 56 17.82 -14.83 -0.43
C SER A 56 17.28 -15.00 1.00
N VAL A 57 18.01 -14.47 1.99
CA VAL A 57 17.59 -14.41 3.39
C VAL A 57 16.96 -13.05 3.66
N ILE A 58 15.77 -13.07 4.26
CA ILE A 58 15.08 -11.88 4.73
C ILE A 58 15.11 -11.92 6.27
N SER A 59 15.86 -11.02 6.90
CA SER A 59 15.91 -10.90 8.36
C SER A 59 15.03 -9.75 8.83
N ILE A 60 14.25 -9.99 9.87
CA ILE A 60 13.41 -9.00 10.53
C ILE A 60 14.03 -8.67 11.89
N TYR A 61 14.27 -7.40 12.14
CA TYR A 61 14.83 -6.88 13.38
C TYR A 61 13.79 -6.12 14.17
N ASP A 62 13.89 -6.21 15.50
CA ASP A 62 13.17 -5.32 16.41
C ASP A 62 13.91 -3.97 16.48
N CYS A 63 13.22 -2.86 16.21
CA CYS A 63 13.88 -1.54 16.20
C CYS A 63 14.16 -0.99 17.61
N SER A 64 13.54 -1.54 18.66
CA SER A 64 13.80 -1.09 20.03
C SER A 64 15.09 -1.73 20.58
N SER A 65 15.37 -2.98 20.22
CA SER A 65 16.53 -3.72 20.72
C SER A 65 17.61 -4.00 19.67
N TYR A 66 17.34 -3.75 18.39
CA TYR A 66 18.17 -4.11 17.23
C TYR A 66 18.57 -5.58 17.14
N LYS A 67 17.77 -6.45 17.74
CA LYS A 67 18.00 -7.89 17.67
C LYS A 67 17.20 -8.48 16.53
N GLU A 68 17.78 -9.46 15.85
CA GLU A 68 17.07 -10.24 14.84
C GLU A 68 15.94 -11.01 15.55
N ILE A 69 14.69 -10.74 15.17
CA ILE A 69 13.51 -11.47 15.61
C ILE A 69 13.46 -12.81 14.87
N ARG A 70 13.65 -12.76 13.55
CA ARG A 70 13.54 -13.92 12.67
C ARG A 70 14.23 -13.72 11.33
N SER A 71 14.70 -14.82 10.75
CA SER A 71 15.12 -14.91 9.34
C SER A 71 14.22 -15.86 8.56
N PHE A 72 13.99 -15.51 7.30
CA PHE A 72 13.26 -16.32 6.33
C PHE A 72 14.18 -16.63 5.16
N GLN A 73 14.45 -17.91 4.93
CA GLN A 73 15.11 -18.38 3.71
C GLN A 73 14.05 -18.52 2.62
N VAL A 74 14.03 -17.59 1.66
CA VAL A 74 13.01 -17.56 0.60
C VAL A 74 13.70 -17.58 -0.76
N PRO A 75 14.13 -18.75 -1.25
CA PRO A 75 14.93 -18.84 -2.48
C PRO A 75 14.25 -18.15 -3.67
N ASN A 76 15.01 -17.39 -4.46
CA ASN A 76 14.55 -16.77 -5.70
C ASN A 76 13.33 -15.83 -5.55
N PHE A 77 13.11 -15.26 -4.37
CA PHE A 77 12.06 -14.26 -4.20
C PHE A 77 12.34 -13.02 -5.04
N THR A 78 11.27 -12.40 -5.55
CA THR A 78 11.35 -11.19 -6.39
C THR A 78 10.86 -9.95 -5.63
N ALA A 79 9.98 -10.12 -4.65
CA ALA A 79 9.50 -9.01 -3.82
C ALA A 79 9.22 -9.47 -2.39
N ALA A 80 9.42 -8.56 -1.44
CA ALA A 80 9.10 -8.74 -0.04
C ALA A 80 8.55 -7.41 0.53
N THR A 81 7.58 -7.48 1.43
CA THR A 81 7.09 -6.31 2.16
C THR A 81 6.59 -6.69 3.54
N LEU A 82 6.75 -5.78 4.51
CA LEU A 82 6.12 -5.87 5.81
C LEU A 82 4.67 -5.38 5.73
N SER A 83 3.83 -5.91 6.61
CA SER A 83 2.56 -5.28 6.97
C SER A 83 2.79 -4.01 7.82
N PRO A 84 1.81 -3.10 7.95
CA PRO A 84 1.98 -1.79 8.58
C PRO A 84 2.52 -1.79 10.02
N ARG A 85 2.23 -2.83 10.81
CA ARG A 85 2.73 -3.05 12.18
C ARG A 85 3.81 -4.11 12.27
N GLY A 86 4.26 -4.61 11.12
CA GLY A 86 5.31 -5.60 11.04
C GLY A 86 4.98 -6.94 11.73
N THR A 87 3.69 -7.28 11.86
CA THR A 87 3.25 -8.61 12.32
C THR A 87 3.44 -9.66 11.25
N TYR A 88 3.32 -9.26 9.97
CA TYR A 88 3.40 -10.15 8.83
C TYR A 88 4.48 -9.72 7.82
N LEU A 89 5.10 -10.73 7.21
CA LEU A 89 5.95 -10.58 6.04
C LEU A 89 5.19 -11.18 4.84
N GLN A 90 5.09 -10.47 3.73
CA GLN A 90 4.60 -11.02 2.48
C GLN A 90 5.73 -11.14 1.47
N THR A 91 5.91 -12.33 0.90
CA THR A 91 6.92 -12.61 -0.11
C THR A 91 6.28 -13.08 -1.41
N PHE A 92 6.85 -12.68 -2.54
CA PHE A 92 6.51 -13.19 -3.87
C PHE A 92 7.74 -13.83 -4.51
N GLN A 93 7.56 -15.04 -5.01
CA GLN A 93 8.53 -15.79 -5.81
C GLN A 93 7.98 -15.96 -7.23
N LYS A 94 8.84 -15.97 -8.24
CA LYS A 94 8.39 -16.35 -9.59
C LYS A 94 8.14 -17.86 -9.59
N SER A 95 6.94 -18.26 -10.00
CA SER A 95 6.63 -19.66 -10.22
C SER A 95 6.66 -19.97 -11.72
N SER A 96 7.17 -21.16 -12.05
CA SER A 96 7.12 -21.74 -13.39
C SER A 96 5.77 -22.42 -13.69
N THR A 97 5.00 -22.79 -12.65
CA THR A 97 3.74 -23.54 -12.79
C THR A 97 2.58 -22.91 -11.99
N PRO A 98 1.35 -22.86 -12.53
CA PRO A 98 0.19 -22.33 -11.80
C PRO A 98 -0.23 -23.08 -10.53
N GLN A 99 0.25 -24.31 -10.34
CA GLN A 99 -0.08 -25.16 -9.22
C GLN A 99 0.71 -24.77 -7.95
N GLU A 100 1.92 -24.24 -8.12
CA GLU A 100 2.78 -23.82 -7.01
C GLU A 100 2.33 -22.46 -6.46
N LYS A 101 2.16 -22.38 -5.14
CA LYS A 101 1.90 -21.10 -4.47
C LYS A 101 3.15 -20.24 -4.53
N ASN A 102 2.99 -19.00 -4.93
CA ASN A 102 4.10 -18.10 -5.22
C ASN A 102 4.01 -16.77 -4.46
N VAL A 103 2.92 -16.57 -3.73
CA VAL A 103 2.79 -15.55 -2.70
C VAL A 103 2.60 -16.27 -1.37
N THR A 104 3.43 -15.94 -0.39
CA THR A 104 3.31 -16.44 0.98
C THR A 104 3.24 -15.26 1.93
N LEU A 105 2.27 -15.30 2.83
CA LEU A 105 2.14 -14.42 3.98
C LEU A 105 2.61 -15.20 5.22
N TRP A 106 3.66 -14.70 5.86
CA TRP A 106 4.30 -15.29 7.01
C TRP A 106 3.94 -14.50 8.26
N LYS A 107 3.62 -15.18 9.37
CA LYS A 107 3.54 -14.54 10.68
C LYS A 107 4.96 -14.41 11.23
N ILE A 108 5.41 -13.18 11.49
CA ILE A 108 6.82 -12.92 11.86
C ILE A 108 7.18 -13.55 13.20
N GLU A 109 6.27 -13.50 14.17
CA GLU A 109 6.51 -14.04 15.51
C GLU A 109 6.81 -15.55 15.48
N THR A 110 6.01 -16.33 14.75
CA THR A 110 6.13 -17.80 14.74
C THR A 110 7.01 -18.31 13.60
N GLY A 111 7.07 -17.58 12.48
CA GLY A 111 7.73 -18.00 11.25
C GLY A 111 6.82 -18.81 10.32
N ASP A 112 5.58 -19.06 10.71
CA ASP A 112 4.69 -19.94 9.96
C ASP A 112 4.03 -19.22 8.78
N PRO A 113 3.84 -19.91 7.63
CA PRO A 113 2.97 -19.42 6.57
C PRO A 113 1.52 -19.46 7.04
N VAL A 114 0.86 -18.29 7.10
CA VAL A 114 -0.56 -18.18 7.51
C VAL A 114 -1.50 -18.07 6.32
N TYR A 115 -0.99 -17.69 5.14
CA TYR A 115 -1.78 -17.65 3.91
C TYR A 115 -0.88 -17.81 2.69
N GLN A 116 -1.37 -18.57 1.70
CA GLN A 116 -0.63 -18.82 0.45
C GLN A 116 -1.56 -18.76 -0.76
N LEU A 117 -1.11 -18.09 -1.82
CA LEU A 117 -1.87 -17.98 -3.07
C LEU A 117 -0.96 -18.09 -4.28
N PHE A 118 -1.57 -18.38 -5.43
CA PHE A 118 -0.90 -18.24 -6.72
C PHE A 118 -1.34 -16.93 -7.38
N GLN A 119 -0.37 -16.15 -7.83
CA GLN A 119 -0.55 -14.92 -8.58
C GLN A 119 0.23 -15.00 -9.90
N LYS A 120 -0.51 -15.00 -11.01
CA LYS A 120 0.06 -15.15 -12.36
C LYS A 120 1.09 -14.07 -12.70
N ASN A 121 0.71 -12.81 -12.48
CA ASN A 121 1.54 -11.65 -12.80
C ASN A 121 1.67 -10.75 -11.57
N MET A 122 2.90 -10.31 -11.27
CA MET A 122 3.16 -9.27 -10.28
C MET A 122 3.38 -7.93 -11.00
N ALA A 123 2.57 -6.93 -10.68
CA ALA A 123 2.73 -5.56 -11.15
C ALA A 123 2.81 -4.62 -9.94
N LYS A 124 3.40 -3.43 -10.11
CA LYS A 124 3.46 -2.43 -9.02
C LYS A 124 2.08 -2.06 -8.48
N THR A 125 1.04 -2.09 -9.32
CA THR A 125 -0.34 -1.76 -8.95
C THR A 125 -1.05 -2.87 -8.19
N THR A 126 -0.66 -4.13 -8.38
CA THR A 126 -1.27 -5.31 -7.75
C THR A 126 -0.47 -5.85 -6.58
N TRP A 127 0.76 -5.38 -6.38
CA TRP A 127 1.59 -5.66 -5.22
C TRP A 127 1.47 -4.53 -4.18
N PRO A 128 1.32 -4.84 -2.88
CA PRO A 128 1.17 -6.16 -2.28
C PRO A 128 -0.18 -6.83 -2.57
N SER A 129 -0.18 -8.17 -2.61
CA SER A 129 -1.35 -9.00 -2.91
C SER A 129 -2.39 -8.94 -1.77
N ILE A 130 -1.94 -9.13 -0.53
CA ILE A 130 -2.70 -8.87 0.69
C ILE A 130 -2.35 -7.47 1.17
N ARG A 131 -3.38 -6.63 1.34
CA ARG A 131 -3.27 -5.28 1.88
C ARG A 131 -3.85 -5.27 3.28
N PHE A 132 -3.16 -4.60 4.19
CA PHE A 132 -3.56 -4.51 5.58
C PHE A 132 -4.03 -3.11 5.91
N SER A 133 -4.96 -3.03 6.85
CA SER A 133 -5.27 -1.78 7.53
C SER A 133 -4.05 -1.31 8.29
N SER A 134 -3.96 -0.01 8.56
CA SER A 134 -2.83 0.50 9.33
C SER A 134 -2.73 -0.21 10.69
N ASN A 135 -3.84 -0.46 11.39
CA ASN A 135 -3.87 -1.21 12.66
C ASN A 135 -3.86 -2.74 12.53
N GLU A 136 -3.81 -3.29 11.32
CA GLU A 136 -3.86 -4.73 11.04
C GLU A 136 -5.06 -5.49 11.65
N GLU A 137 -6.20 -4.83 11.84
CA GLU A 137 -7.47 -5.50 12.15
C GLU A 137 -8.13 -6.11 10.92
N VAL A 138 -7.98 -5.46 9.76
CA VAL A 138 -8.60 -5.88 8.49
C VAL A 138 -7.50 -6.09 7.46
N ALA A 139 -7.57 -7.22 6.76
CA ALA A 139 -6.81 -7.42 5.54
C ALA A 139 -7.76 -7.65 4.37
N CYS A 140 -7.34 -7.23 3.17
CA CYS A 140 -8.08 -7.50 1.96
C CYS A 140 -7.16 -7.89 0.81
N ARG A 141 -7.73 -8.56 -0.18
CA ARG A 141 -7.06 -8.82 -1.46
C ARG A 141 -7.98 -8.56 -2.62
N LEU A 142 -7.37 -8.16 -3.72
CA LEU A 142 -8.03 -8.09 -5.01
C LEU A 142 -8.10 -9.48 -5.64
N ALA A 143 -9.30 -9.90 -6.01
CA ALA A 143 -9.54 -11.09 -6.82
C ALA A 143 -10.31 -10.70 -8.09
N THR A 144 -10.47 -11.64 -9.02
CA THR A 144 -11.23 -11.38 -10.25
C THR A 144 -12.67 -11.01 -9.92
N ASN A 145 -13.08 -9.79 -10.24
CA ASN A 145 -14.43 -9.24 -10.03
C ASN A 145 -14.90 -9.12 -8.57
N GLU A 146 -14.01 -9.26 -7.59
CA GLU A 146 -14.38 -9.13 -6.17
C GLU A 146 -13.19 -8.75 -5.29
N ILE A 147 -13.51 -8.20 -4.13
CA ILE A 147 -12.56 -7.95 -3.05
C ILE A 147 -12.88 -8.93 -1.94
N GLN A 148 -11.87 -9.63 -1.46
CA GLN A 148 -12.02 -10.59 -0.37
C GLN A 148 -11.38 -10.01 0.88
N PHE A 149 -12.11 -10.05 1.98
CA PHE A 149 -11.66 -9.57 3.28
C PHE A 149 -11.29 -10.74 4.19
N PHE A 150 -10.30 -10.50 5.03
CA PHE A 150 -9.77 -11.42 6.02
C PHE A 150 -9.78 -10.74 7.39
N ASP A 151 -9.92 -11.54 8.43
CA ASP A 151 -9.56 -11.15 9.79
C ASP A 151 -8.03 -11.19 9.88
N ALA A 152 -7.39 -10.03 9.98
CA ALA A 152 -5.94 -9.96 10.00
C ALA A 152 -5.33 -10.45 11.34
N GLY A 153 -6.13 -10.63 12.39
CA GLY A 153 -5.70 -11.31 13.60
C GLY A 153 -5.72 -12.84 13.48
N ASP A 154 -6.52 -13.38 12.56
CA ASP A 154 -6.70 -14.82 12.39
C ASP A 154 -7.07 -15.22 10.95
N PHE A 155 -6.03 -15.48 10.14
CA PHE A 155 -6.18 -15.96 8.77
C PHE A 155 -6.75 -17.38 8.66
N SER A 156 -6.85 -18.15 9.76
CA SER A 156 -7.42 -19.51 9.73
C SER A 156 -8.93 -19.49 9.45
N LYS A 157 -9.61 -18.38 9.77
CA LYS A 157 -11.02 -18.14 9.41
C LYS A 157 -11.24 -18.05 7.89
N GLY A 158 -10.17 -17.93 7.11
CA GLY A 158 -10.25 -17.74 5.68
C GLY A 158 -10.91 -16.41 5.31
N ILE A 159 -11.70 -16.43 4.24
CA ILE A 159 -12.36 -15.23 3.70
C ILE A 159 -13.61 -14.95 4.54
N VAL A 160 -13.58 -13.88 5.33
CA VAL A 160 -14.69 -13.51 6.24
C VAL A 160 -15.81 -12.75 5.54
N SER A 161 -15.50 -12.04 4.46
CA SER A 161 -16.47 -11.28 3.66
C SER A 161 -15.98 -11.10 2.22
N ARG A 162 -16.91 -10.86 1.30
CA ARG A 162 -16.62 -10.58 -0.11
C ARG A 162 -17.48 -9.43 -0.60
N THR A 163 -16.89 -8.52 -1.35
CA THR A 163 -17.60 -7.45 -2.05
C THR A 163 -17.44 -7.67 -3.54
N ARG A 164 -18.56 -7.94 -4.23
CA ARG A 164 -18.56 -8.18 -5.67
C ARG A 164 -18.48 -6.85 -6.41
N VAL A 165 -17.41 -6.65 -7.16
CA VAL A 165 -17.16 -5.45 -7.98
C VAL A 165 -16.69 -5.91 -9.37
N PRO A 166 -17.62 -6.12 -10.32
CA PRO A 166 -17.26 -6.54 -11.67
C PRO A 166 -16.26 -5.59 -12.34
N GLY A 167 -15.19 -6.14 -12.92
CA GLY A 167 -14.16 -5.38 -13.62
C GLY A 167 -13.17 -4.64 -12.72
N VAL A 168 -13.17 -4.84 -11.40
CA VAL A 168 -12.22 -4.17 -10.50
C VAL A 168 -10.76 -4.43 -10.92
N ALA A 169 -9.98 -3.35 -11.01
CA ALA A 169 -8.58 -3.39 -11.44
C ALA A 169 -7.60 -2.92 -10.36
N ALA A 170 -8.04 -2.07 -9.43
CA ALA A 170 -7.24 -1.64 -8.28
C ALA A 170 -8.10 -1.49 -7.02
N VAL A 171 -7.45 -1.63 -5.87
CA VAL A 171 -8.07 -1.52 -4.55
C VAL A 171 -7.10 -0.81 -3.60
N GLU A 172 -7.60 0.09 -2.77
CA GLU A 172 -6.81 0.74 -1.73
C GLU A 172 -7.59 0.82 -0.42
N LEU A 173 -7.02 0.23 0.63
CA LEU A 173 -7.63 0.22 1.95
C LEU A 173 -7.32 1.55 2.66
N SER A 174 -8.31 2.09 3.37
CA SER A 174 -8.13 3.29 4.17
C SER A 174 -7.14 3.08 5.32
N LYS A 175 -6.48 4.17 5.75
CA LYS A 175 -5.35 4.12 6.70
C LYS A 175 -5.83 3.88 8.13
N ALA A 176 -6.27 4.92 8.82
CA ALA A 176 -6.70 4.89 10.21
C ALA A 176 -7.96 5.74 10.40
N PRO A 177 -9.09 5.19 10.88
CA PRO A 177 -9.37 3.76 11.03
C PRO A 177 -9.67 3.12 9.68
N ALA A 178 -9.28 1.84 9.48
CA ALA A 178 -9.56 1.12 8.24
C ALA A 178 -11.02 0.70 8.13
N SER A 179 -11.84 1.71 7.84
CA SER A 179 -13.29 1.67 7.79
C SER A 179 -13.79 1.52 6.37
N HIS A 180 -13.00 1.95 5.39
CA HIS A 180 -13.37 2.04 3.99
C HIS A 180 -12.32 1.43 3.07
N VAL A 181 -12.77 1.02 1.88
CA VAL A 181 -11.92 0.59 0.78
C VAL A 181 -12.33 1.34 -0.48
N ALA A 182 -11.33 1.90 -1.18
CA ALA A 182 -11.51 2.54 -2.48
C ALA A 182 -11.20 1.51 -3.55
N VAL A 183 -11.99 1.49 -4.61
CA VAL A 183 -11.85 0.54 -5.70
C VAL A 183 -11.92 1.29 -7.02
N PHE A 184 -11.14 0.84 -7.98
CA PHE A 184 -11.14 1.39 -9.33
C PHE A 184 -11.60 0.33 -10.32
N VAL A 185 -12.59 0.70 -11.12
CA VAL A 185 -13.09 -0.08 -12.26
C VAL A 185 -12.77 0.72 -13.53
N PRO A 186 -11.92 0.22 -14.43
CA PRO A 186 -11.58 0.91 -15.67
C PRO A 186 -12.75 0.90 -16.65
N GLU A 187 -12.64 1.73 -17.70
CA GLU A 187 -13.64 1.81 -18.76
C GLU A 187 -13.75 0.46 -19.49
N SER A 188 -14.99 0.00 -19.73
CA SER A 188 -15.23 -1.25 -20.44
C SER A 188 -16.58 -1.26 -21.16
N LYS A 189 -16.59 -1.66 -22.43
CA LYS A 189 -17.82 -1.85 -23.24
C LYS A 189 -18.80 -0.68 -23.16
N GLY A 190 -18.30 0.56 -23.25
CA GLY A 190 -19.11 1.78 -23.18
C GLY A 190 -19.55 2.21 -21.77
N VAL A 191 -19.19 1.45 -20.73
CA VAL A 191 -19.35 1.86 -19.33
C VAL A 191 -18.12 2.67 -18.92
N PRO A 192 -18.28 3.93 -18.46
CA PRO A 192 -17.16 4.77 -18.04
C PRO A 192 -16.41 4.15 -16.85
N ALA A 193 -15.15 4.53 -16.69
CA ALA A 193 -14.39 4.15 -15.53
C ALA A 193 -15.03 4.73 -14.26
N SER A 194 -14.84 4.09 -13.11
CA SER A 194 -15.35 4.62 -11.85
C SER A 194 -14.45 4.30 -10.67
N VAL A 195 -14.40 5.24 -9.73
CA VAL A 195 -13.90 5.03 -8.38
C VAL A 195 -15.09 4.90 -7.44
N GLN A 196 -15.10 3.85 -6.65
CA GLN A 196 -16.17 3.56 -5.70
C GLN A 196 -15.57 3.35 -4.31
N ILE A 197 -16.28 3.81 -3.28
CA ILE A 197 -15.88 3.64 -1.88
C ILE A 197 -16.85 2.68 -1.21
N PHE A 198 -16.35 1.61 -0.61
CA PHE A 198 -17.13 0.64 0.15
C PHE A 198 -16.75 0.68 1.61
N THR A 199 -17.69 0.33 2.50
CA THR A 199 -17.34 0.09 3.91
C THR A 199 -16.71 -1.29 4.06
N CYS A 200 -15.75 -1.42 4.98
CA CYS A 200 -15.13 -2.72 5.32
C CYS A 200 -15.99 -3.53 6.31
N ARG A 201 -17.20 -3.06 6.66
CA ARG A 201 -18.10 -3.76 7.58
C ARG A 201 -18.61 -5.05 6.94
N LYS A 202 -18.95 -6.03 7.78
CA LYS A 202 -19.50 -7.34 7.38
C LYS A 202 -20.95 -7.20 6.87
N ASP A 203 -21.15 -6.47 5.78
CA ASP A 203 -22.41 -6.46 5.05
C ASP A 203 -22.23 -7.11 3.67
N PRO A 204 -22.78 -8.32 3.45
CA PRO A 204 -22.76 -9.00 2.16
C PRO A 204 -23.42 -8.20 1.02
N GLN A 205 -24.25 -7.20 1.34
CA GLN A 205 -24.89 -6.30 0.38
C GLN A 205 -24.36 -4.87 0.45
N SER A 206 -23.11 -4.65 0.88
CA SER A 206 -22.52 -3.31 0.92
C SER A 206 -22.57 -2.65 -0.48
N GLN A 207 -23.49 -1.71 -0.65
CA GLN A 207 -23.47 -0.76 -1.75
C GLN A 207 -22.30 0.22 -1.56
N PRO A 208 -21.79 0.82 -2.64
CA PRO A 208 -20.77 1.85 -2.51
C PRO A 208 -21.38 3.08 -1.84
N VAL A 209 -20.68 3.64 -0.85
CA VAL A 209 -21.08 4.86 -0.12
C VAL A 209 -20.90 6.10 -0.97
N SER A 210 -19.90 6.08 -1.86
CA SER A 210 -19.67 7.13 -2.86
C SER A 210 -19.17 6.49 -4.15
N ARG A 211 -19.52 7.10 -5.29
CA ARG A 211 -19.14 6.66 -6.62
C ARG A 211 -18.93 7.84 -7.56
N LYS A 212 -17.70 8.04 -8.00
CA LYS A 212 -17.36 8.96 -9.09
C LYS A 212 -17.11 8.21 -10.39
N SER A 213 -17.75 8.64 -11.47
CA SER A 213 -17.47 8.14 -12.83
C SER A 213 -16.56 9.11 -13.58
N PHE A 214 -15.66 8.55 -14.39
CA PHE A 214 -14.67 9.26 -15.21
C PHE A 214 -14.76 8.78 -16.65
N PHE A 215 -14.71 9.71 -17.58
CA PHE A 215 -14.67 9.41 -19.02
C PHE A 215 -13.22 9.53 -19.50
N ARG A 216 -12.76 8.58 -20.34
CA ARG A 216 -11.42 8.60 -20.96
C ARG A 216 -10.25 8.52 -19.97
N SER A 217 -10.35 7.75 -18.89
CA SER A 217 -9.23 7.57 -17.95
C SER A 217 -8.35 6.38 -18.32
N SER A 218 -7.03 6.58 -18.40
CA SER A 218 -6.04 5.51 -18.60
C SER A 218 -5.51 4.96 -17.28
N SER A 219 -5.26 5.83 -16.29
CA SER A 219 -4.72 5.44 -14.99
C SER A 219 -5.38 6.20 -13.82
N VAL A 220 -5.28 5.63 -12.61
CA VAL A 220 -5.70 6.28 -11.38
C VAL A 220 -4.67 6.09 -10.28
N GLN A 221 -4.45 7.15 -9.50
CA GLN A 221 -3.79 7.09 -8.22
C GLN A 221 -4.81 7.44 -7.13
N LEU A 222 -4.93 6.54 -6.17
CA LEU A 222 -5.78 6.68 -5.00
C LEU A 222 -4.87 7.06 -3.82
N SER A 223 -5.36 7.92 -2.93
CA SER A 223 -4.61 8.31 -1.73
C SER A 223 -5.57 8.71 -0.61
N TRP A 224 -5.60 7.91 0.44
CA TRP A 224 -6.42 8.16 1.64
C TRP A 224 -5.76 9.14 2.60
N ASN A 225 -6.56 10.03 3.19
CA ASN A 225 -6.12 10.87 4.30
C ASN A 225 -5.97 10.06 5.61
N GLN A 226 -5.22 10.62 6.55
CA GLN A 226 -5.29 10.16 7.94
C GLN A 226 -6.65 10.55 8.52
N GLY A 227 -7.30 9.63 9.24
CA GLY A 227 -8.71 9.76 9.65
C GLY A 227 -9.69 9.01 8.74
N SER A 228 -9.27 8.60 7.54
CA SER A 228 -10.10 7.81 6.59
C SER A 228 -11.43 8.45 6.25
N THR A 229 -11.46 9.78 6.21
CA THR A 229 -12.65 10.58 5.89
C THR A 229 -12.67 11.05 4.44
N GLY A 230 -11.49 11.19 3.82
CA GLY A 230 -11.32 11.75 2.48
C GLY A 230 -10.34 10.96 1.61
N LEU A 231 -10.64 10.92 0.32
CA LEU A 231 -9.87 10.25 -0.72
C LEU A 231 -9.50 11.24 -1.82
N LEU A 232 -8.21 11.34 -2.13
CA LEU A 232 -7.74 12.01 -3.35
C LEU A 232 -7.66 10.99 -4.47
N VAL A 233 -8.14 11.40 -5.64
CA VAL A 233 -8.18 10.58 -6.84
C VAL A 233 -7.54 11.39 -7.96
N VAL A 234 -6.30 11.05 -8.32
CA VAL A 234 -5.63 11.61 -9.50
C VAL A 234 -5.95 10.68 -10.67
N VAL A 235 -6.68 11.20 -11.64
CA VAL A 235 -7.01 10.50 -12.88
C VAL A 235 -6.12 11.04 -13.98
N GLN A 236 -5.47 10.16 -14.73
CA GLN A 236 -4.69 10.53 -15.92
C GLN A 236 -5.36 9.95 -17.17
N SER A 237 -5.29 10.68 -18.27
CA SER A 237 -5.82 10.28 -19.57
C SER A 237 -4.80 10.55 -20.66
N ASP A 238 -4.51 9.54 -21.50
CA ASP A 238 -3.46 9.62 -22.51
C ASP A 238 -3.84 10.51 -23.72
N VAL A 239 -5.11 10.90 -23.87
CA VAL A 239 -5.62 11.68 -25.02
C VAL A 239 -6.57 12.78 -24.54
N ASP A 240 -6.16 14.03 -24.75
CA ASP A 240 -6.95 15.23 -24.43
C ASP A 240 -8.17 15.39 -25.39
N LYS A 241 -9.25 16.04 -24.92
CA LYS A 241 -10.47 16.33 -25.69
C LYS A 241 -10.23 17.08 -26.99
N THR A 242 -9.14 17.83 -27.07
CA THR A 242 -8.77 18.68 -28.20
C THR A 242 -7.86 18.00 -29.22
N ASN A 243 -7.33 16.81 -28.92
CA ASN A 243 -6.32 16.12 -29.72
C ASN A 243 -5.04 16.95 -29.99
N GLN A 244 -4.80 18.00 -29.18
CA GLN A 244 -3.67 18.93 -29.33
C GLN A 244 -2.51 18.62 -28.36
N SER A 245 -2.77 17.86 -27.30
CA SER A 245 -1.81 17.59 -26.24
C SER A 245 -1.35 16.13 -26.32
N TYR A 246 -0.14 15.88 -26.85
CA TYR A 246 0.49 14.54 -26.86
C TYR A 246 0.84 14.02 -25.44
N TYR A 247 0.74 14.88 -24.42
CA TYR A 247 1.17 14.61 -23.04
C TYR A 247 0.03 14.18 -22.09
N GLY A 248 -1.17 13.94 -22.61
CA GLY A 248 -2.32 13.58 -21.81
C GLY A 248 -2.83 14.71 -20.91
N GLU A 249 -3.88 14.42 -20.14
CA GLU A 249 -4.50 15.33 -19.18
C GLU A 249 -4.56 14.62 -17.82
N SER A 250 -4.33 15.35 -16.73
CA SER A 250 -4.51 14.81 -15.38
C SER A 250 -5.41 15.70 -14.52
N LYS A 251 -6.31 15.05 -13.78
CA LYS A 251 -7.35 15.70 -12.97
C LYS A 251 -7.32 15.19 -11.56
N LEU A 252 -7.32 16.11 -10.60
CA LEU A 252 -7.43 15.80 -9.18
C LEU A 252 -8.89 15.91 -8.73
N ASN A 253 -9.41 14.83 -8.16
CA ASN A 253 -10.74 14.79 -7.55
C ASN A 253 -10.61 14.49 -6.06
N TYR A 254 -11.59 14.97 -5.29
CA TYR A 254 -11.71 14.71 -3.87
C TYR A 254 -13.09 14.12 -3.58
N LEU A 255 -13.09 12.99 -2.87
CA LEU A 255 -14.29 12.27 -2.46
C LEU A 255 -14.27 12.12 -0.94
N THR A 256 -15.42 12.31 -0.29
CA THR A 256 -15.59 12.03 1.13
C THR A 256 -16.29 10.70 1.35
N THR A 257 -15.98 10.05 2.48
CA THR A 257 -16.58 8.76 2.86
C THR A 257 -18.02 8.87 3.34
N ASP A 258 -18.45 10.04 3.79
CA ASP A 258 -19.84 10.33 4.17
C ASP A 258 -20.73 10.74 2.98
N GLY A 259 -20.14 10.86 1.78
CA GLY A 259 -20.83 11.32 0.57
C GLY A 259 -21.18 12.81 0.55
N SER A 260 -20.74 13.60 1.55
CA SER A 260 -21.00 15.04 1.61
C SER A 260 -20.35 15.83 0.47
N TYR A 261 -19.22 15.34 -0.07
CA TYR A 261 -18.53 15.97 -1.19
C TYR A 261 -17.98 14.96 -2.18
N GLU A 262 -18.23 15.23 -3.46
CA GLU A 262 -17.69 14.49 -4.59
C GLU A 262 -17.42 15.46 -5.76
N GLY A 263 -16.17 15.83 -5.99
CA GLY A 263 -15.89 16.86 -6.99
C GLY A 263 -14.43 17.00 -7.42
N LEU A 264 -14.24 17.80 -8.47
CA LEU A 264 -12.92 18.22 -8.94
C LEU A 264 -12.32 19.19 -7.90
N VAL A 265 -11.01 19.07 -7.65
CA VAL A 265 -10.28 20.05 -6.86
C VAL A 265 -9.90 21.22 -7.77
N PRO A 266 -10.40 22.45 -7.52
CA PRO A 266 -10.09 23.59 -8.36
C PRO A 266 -8.62 24.00 -8.21
N LEU A 267 -7.90 24.06 -9.33
CA LEU A 267 -6.51 24.54 -9.40
C LEU A 267 -6.48 25.95 -10.00
N ARG A 268 -5.53 26.79 -9.56
CA ARG A 268 -5.48 28.21 -9.97
C ARG A 268 -4.98 28.40 -11.40
N LYS A 269 -4.29 27.40 -11.95
CA LYS A 269 -3.77 27.36 -13.31
C LYS A 269 -4.11 26.02 -13.92
N GLU A 270 -4.38 26.03 -15.22
CA GLU A 270 -4.47 24.80 -16.00
C GLU A 270 -3.07 24.20 -16.16
N GLY A 271 -3.01 22.88 -16.18
CA GLY A 271 -1.76 22.12 -16.30
C GLY A 271 -1.90 20.73 -15.70
N PRO A 272 -0.97 19.81 -16.03
CA PRO A 272 -0.96 18.48 -15.44
C PRO A 272 -0.65 18.54 -13.94
N VAL A 273 -1.29 17.65 -13.20
CA VAL A 273 -0.93 17.27 -11.83
C VAL A 273 0.26 16.30 -11.88
N HIS A 274 1.38 16.72 -11.28
CA HIS A 274 2.63 15.94 -11.19
C HIS A 274 2.72 15.10 -9.92
N ASP A 275 2.27 15.66 -8.79
CA ASP A 275 2.26 14.95 -7.50
C ASP A 275 1.19 15.51 -6.55
N VAL A 276 0.70 14.65 -5.67
CA VAL A 276 -0.31 14.97 -4.66
C VAL A 276 0.01 14.19 -3.38
N GLN A 277 0.16 14.91 -2.27
CA GLN A 277 0.49 14.31 -0.98
C GLN A 277 -0.40 14.87 0.13
N TRP A 278 -0.99 13.97 0.92
CA TRP A 278 -1.67 14.33 2.16
C TRP A 278 -0.65 14.77 3.22
N SER A 279 -1.03 15.77 4.02
CA SER A 279 -0.40 16.04 5.31
C SER A 279 -0.54 14.84 6.25
N TYR A 280 0.33 14.75 7.25
CA TYR A 280 0.26 13.69 8.26
C TYR A 280 -1.02 13.78 9.11
N SER A 281 -1.57 14.97 9.36
CA SER A 281 -2.85 15.11 10.05
C SER A 281 -4.04 14.63 9.20
N GLY A 282 -3.89 14.59 7.87
CA GLY A 282 -4.96 14.27 6.93
C GLY A 282 -5.98 15.40 6.72
N SER A 283 -5.72 16.59 7.27
CA SER A 283 -6.56 17.79 7.14
C SER A 283 -6.24 18.61 5.90
N GLU A 284 -4.96 18.69 5.52
CA GLU A 284 -4.50 19.39 4.33
C GLU A 284 -3.78 18.45 3.36
N PHE A 285 -3.65 18.86 2.11
CA PHE A 285 -2.80 18.20 1.11
C PHE A 285 -2.08 19.26 0.26
N ALA A 286 -0.93 18.87 -0.29
CA ALA A 286 -0.18 19.66 -1.24
C ALA A 286 -0.34 19.07 -2.65
N VAL A 287 -0.41 19.96 -3.66
CA VAL A 287 -0.51 19.59 -5.08
C VAL A 287 0.59 20.30 -5.84
N VAL A 288 1.39 19.54 -6.59
CA VAL A 288 2.34 20.08 -7.56
C VAL A 288 1.70 19.96 -8.94
N TYR A 289 1.44 21.10 -9.58
CA TYR A 289 0.76 21.17 -10.88
C TYR A 289 1.30 22.32 -11.73
N GLY A 290 1.16 22.20 -13.04
CA GLY A 290 1.58 23.21 -14.02
C GLY A 290 2.24 22.63 -15.25
#